data_AF-A0A2V7KR09-F1
#
_entry.id   AF-A0A2V7KR09-F1
#
_cell.length_a   1.000
_cell.length_b   1.000
_cell.length_c   1.000
_cell.angle_alpha   90.00
_cell.angle_beta   90.00
_cell.angle_gamma   90.00
#
_symmetry.space_group_name_H-M   'P 1'
#
loop_
_entity.id
_entity.type
_entity.pdbx_description
1 polymer ?
#
loop_
_entity_poly.entity_id
_entity_poly.type
_entity_poly.pdbx_seq_one_letter_code
_entity_poly.pdbx_strand_id
1 'polypeptide(L)' 'MIPAREALARLREGNRRFVENGAASGGRPGAGQQPFAIVLGCSDSRVPSELIFGQGFGDLFVIRVAGNIV' A
#
# COMPACT_ATOMS: atom_id res chain seq x y z
N MET A 1 -0.23 -8.96 13.85
CA MET A 1 -0.68 -9.53 12.55
C MET A 1 -2.21 -9.50 12.56
N ILE A 2 -2.84 -8.88 11.57
CA ILE A 2 -4.31 -8.76 11.51
C ILE A 2 -4.92 -9.83 10.61
N PRO A 3 -6.21 -10.20 10.77
CA PRO A 3 -6.89 -11.12 9.87
C PRO A 3 -6.93 -10.63 8.43
N ALA A 4 -6.88 -11.56 7.47
CA ALA A 4 -6.86 -11.24 6.03
C ALA A 4 -8.03 -10.36 5.58
N ARG A 5 -9.23 -10.57 6.12
CA ARG A 5 -10.41 -9.74 5.80
C ARG A 5 -10.26 -8.30 6.28
N GLU A 6 -9.64 -8.11 7.44
CA GLU A 6 -9.37 -6.79 8.01
C GLU A 6 -8.29 -6.06 7.19
N ALA A 7 -7.22 -6.76 6.78
CA ALA A 7 -6.21 -6.22 5.88
C ALA A 7 -6.82 -5.76 4.54
N LEU A 8 -7.68 -6.57 3.94
CA LEU A 8 -8.38 -6.21 2.70
C LEU A 8 -9.31 -5.00 2.90
N ALA A 9 -10.04 -4.95 4.02
CA ALA A 9 -10.90 -3.81 4.33
C ALA A 9 -10.09 -2.51 4.48
N ARG A 10 -8.94 -2.58 5.17
CA ARG A 10 -8.01 -1.44 5.32
C ARG A 10 -7.46 -0.94 3.98
N LEU A 11 -7.09 -1.84 3.07
CA LEU A 11 -6.65 -1.48 1.72
C LEU A 11 -7.77 -0.81 0.92
N ARG A 12 -8.99 -1.37 0.94
CA ARG A 12 -10.16 -0.80 0.25
C ARG A 12 -10.51 0.59 0.78
N GLU A 13 -10.49 0.76 2.09
CA GLU A 13 -10.75 2.06 2.73
C GLU A 13 -9.69 3.10 2.37
N GLY A 14 -8.42 2.72 2.37
CA GLY A 14 -7.34 3.59 1.93
C GLY A 14 -7.45 3.99 0.45
N ASN A 15 -7.84 3.05 -0.42
CA ASN A 15 -8.10 3.37 -1.82
C ASN A 15 -9.30 4.30 -2.02
N ARG A 16 -10.39 4.09 -1.28
CA ARG A 16 -11.54 4.99 -1.28
C ARG A 16 -11.12 6.42 -0.93
N ARG A 17 -10.35 6.59 0.16
CA ARG A 17 -9.81 7.90 0.56
C ARG A 17 -8.90 8.51 -0.50
N PHE A 18 -8.08 7.71 -1.18
CA PHE A 18 -7.23 8.17 -2.29
C PHE A 18 -8.06 8.68 -3.48
N VAL A 19 -9.13 7.98 -3.84
CA VAL A 19 -10.03 8.41 -4.93
C VAL A 19 -10.76 9.71 -4.57
N GLU A 20 -11.22 9.84 -3.33
CA GLU A 20 -11.99 11.00 -2.85
C GLU A 20 -11.11 12.25 -2.65
N ASN A 21 -9.91 12.07 -2.08
CA ASN A 21 -9.10 13.18 -1.56
C ASN A 21 -7.69 13.29 -2.20
N GLY A 22 -7.32 12.37 -3.09
CA GLY A 22 -5.97 12.27 -3.63
C GLY A 22 -4.95 11.69 -2.65
N ALA A 23 -3.67 11.84 -3.00
CA ALA A 23 -2.58 11.32 -2.18
C ALA A 23 -2.39 12.15 -0.91
N ALA A 24 -2.38 11.50 0.26
CA ALA A 24 -2.00 12.14 1.50
C ALA A 24 -0.50 12.49 1.51
N SER A 25 -0.16 13.64 2.10
CA SER A 25 1.24 14.09 2.18
C SER A 25 1.98 13.44 3.35
N GLY A 26 2.93 12.58 3.02
CA GLY A 26 4.19 12.46 3.75
C GLY A 26 4.18 11.81 5.14
N GLY A 27 5.39 11.50 5.57
CA GLY A 27 5.77 10.86 6.82
C GLY A 27 7.28 10.64 6.78
N ARG A 28 7.87 10.11 7.86
CA ARG A 28 9.27 9.66 7.86
C ARG A 28 9.30 8.18 8.24
N PRO A 29 10.21 7.38 7.67
CA PRO A 29 10.39 6.00 8.12
C PRO A 29 10.69 5.97 9.62
N GLY A 30 10.03 5.08 10.35
CA GLY A 30 10.39 4.75 11.73
C GLY A 30 11.56 3.77 11.78
N ALA A 31 12.05 3.47 12.99
CA ALA A 31 13.19 2.57 13.20
C ALA A 31 12.87 1.08 12.93
N GLY A 32 11.60 0.72 12.73
CA GLY A 32 11.15 -0.64 12.46
C GLY A 32 9.97 -0.68 11.49
N GLN A 33 9.66 -1.89 10.99
CA GLN A 33 8.52 -2.15 10.11
C GLN A 33 7.70 -3.33 10.64
N GLN A 34 6.38 -3.23 10.54
CA GLN A 34 5.46 -4.34 10.80
C GLN A 34 4.32 -4.27 9.78
N PRO A 35 4.61 -4.59 8.50
CA PRO A 35 3.64 -4.49 7.44
C PRO A 35 2.47 -5.43 7.69
N PHE A 36 1.25 -4.94 7.45
CA PHE A 36 0.05 -5.75 7.63
C PHE A 36 -0.35 -6.53 6.37
N ALA A 37 0.24 -6.17 5.22
CA ALA A 37 0.01 -6.82 3.93
C ALA A 37 1.26 -6.80 3.03
N ILE A 38 1.34 -7.77 2.13
CA ILE A 38 2.30 -7.82 1.02
C ILE A 38 1.53 -7.52 -0.27
N VAL A 39 2.09 -6.66 -1.13
CA VAL A 39 1.52 -6.34 -2.45
C VAL A 39 2.53 -6.68 -3.54
N LEU A 40 2.15 -7.56 -4.46
CA LEU A 40 2.85 -7.78 -5.73
C LEU A 40 2.19 -6.92 -6.80
N GLY A 41 2.89 -5.90 -7.28
CA GLY A 41 2.39 -4.91 -8.23
C GLY A 41 3.22 -4.78 -9.50
N CYS A 42 2.70 -4.03 -10.47
CA CYS A 42 3.44 -3.69 -11.68
C CYS A 42 4.45 -2.55 -11.40
N SER A 43 5.61 -2.58 -12.06
CA SER A 43 6.58 -1.48 -12.03
C SER A 43 6.11 -0.20 -12.77
N ASP A 44 4.94 -0.22 -13.41
CA ASP A 44 4.34 0.95 -14.06
C ASP A 44 4.27 2.16 -13.11
N SER A 45 4.83 3.30 -13.51
CA SER A 45 4.98 4.49 -12.68
C SER A 45 3.64 5.09 -12.22
N ARG A 46 2.52 4.74 -12.87
CA ARG A 46 1.19 5.26 -12.57
C ARG A 46 0.47 4.51 -11.45
N VAL A 47 1.02 3.39 -10.96
CA VAL A 47 0.40 2.54 -9.92
C VAL A 47 1.28 2.35 -8.67
N PRO A 48 1.72 3.43 -8.00
CA PRO A 48 2.42 3.32 -6.71
C PRO A 48 1.47 2.76 -5.63
N SER A 49 1.74 1.53 -5.16
CA SER A 49 0.83 0.74 -4.30
C SER A 49 0.51 1.43 -2.97
N GLU A 50 1.51 1.98 -2.31
CA GLU A 50 1.40 2.69 -1.03
C GLU A 50 0.48 3.92 -1.18
N LEU A 51 0.61 4.64 -2.29
CA LEU A 51 -0.15 5.84 -2.57
C LEU A 51 -1.61 5.52 -2.95
N ILE A 52 -1.83 4.57 -3.86
CA ILE A 52 -3.21 4.19 -4.28
C ILE A 52 -4.01 3.54 -3.16
N PHE A 53 -3.35 2.92 -2.16
CA PHE A 53 -3.99 2.37 -0.98
C PHE A 53 -3.90 3.30 0.23
N GLY A 54 -3.40 4.53 0.10
CA GLY A 54 -3.31 5.50 1.19
C GLY A 54 -2.61 4.97 2.44
N GLN A 55 -1.52 4.22 2.26
CA GLN A 55 -0.69 3.64 3.33
C GLN A 55 0.65 4.37 3.46
N GLY A 56 1.20 4.37 4.67
CA GLY A 56 2.45 5.04 4.99
C GLY A 56 3.67 4.10 5.02
N PHE A 57 4.78 4.63 5.54
CA PHE A 57 6.00 3.86 5.75
C PHE A 57 5.76 2.70 6.73
N GLY A 58 6.19 1.50 6.34
CA GLY A 58 6.12 0.30 7.19
C GLY A 58 4.76 -0.39 7.24
N ASP A 59 3.74 0.14 6.56
CA ASP A 59 2.39 -0.44 6.49
C ASP A 59 2.30 -1.60 5.48
N LEU A 60 2.96 -1.46 4.32
CA LEU A 60 2.97 -2.45 3.24
C LEU A 60 4.40 -2.92 2.97
N PHE A 61 4.53 -4.20 2.64
CA PHE A 61 5.73 -4.74 2.01
C PHE A 61 5.43 -4.90 0.51
N VAL A 62 6.13 -4.16 -0.34
CA VAL A 62 5.77 -4.02 -1.75
C VAL A 62 6.87 -4.61 -2.63
N ILE A 63 6.47 -5.52 -3.53
CA ILE A 63 7.31 -6.09 -4.58
C ILE A 63 6.74 -5.62 -5.92
N ARG A 64 7.59 -5.05 -6.79
CA ARG A 64 7.15 -4.54 -8.10
C ARG A 64 8.03 -5.07 -9.21
N VAL A 65 7.39 -5.71 -10.20
CA VAL A 65 8.03 -6.23 -11.42
C VAL A 65 7.17 -5.86 -12.62
N ALA A 66 7.78 -5.77 -13.82
CA ALA A 66 7.02 -5.49 -15.03
C ALA A 66 5.96 -6.58 -15.25
N GLY A 67 4.69 -6.19 -15.32
CA GLY A 67 3.58 -7.12 -15.52
C GLY A 67 3.22 -8.00 -14.31
N ASN A 68 3.76 -7.73 -13.11
CA ASN A 68 3.41 -8.43 -11.87
C ASN A 68 3.40 -9.97 -12.00
N ILE A 69 4.35 -10.50 -12.77
CA ILE A 69 4.56 -11.94 -13.02
C ILE A 69 5.51 -12.56 -11.99
N VAL A 70 5.39 -13.88 -11.78
CA VAL A 70 6.24 -14.69 -10.91
C VAL A 70 6.96 -15.73 -11.74
#